data_AF-A0A4S2LRG3-F1
#
_entry.id   AF-A0A4S2LRG3-F1
#
_cell.length_a   1.000
_cell.length_b   1.000
_cell.length_c   1.000
_cell.angle_alpha   90.00
_cell.angle_beta   90.00
_cell.angle_gamma   90.00
#
_symmetry.space_group_name_H-M   'P 1'
#
loop_
_entity.id
_entity.type
_entity.pdbx_description
1 polymer ?
#
loop_
_entity_poly.entity_id
_entity_poly.type
_entity_poly.pdbx_seq_one_letter_code
_entity_poly.pdbx_strand_id
1 'polypeptide(L)'
;MDLGTNTERVDGAPELRVLAKAYNLYLKPIARVNLTVQLPTLHDTSGQIRSFTTWEVIEKLRQLCPGILSPPTNIRVLRTTREFVRLIAELECKADVKRVVTSLDSQYIKLSGFPQNLHVRASEASPDCPRRHDWESFFRDAKDMDETKPGERPDTLLISGLPVRWFAQSSVPDVNKGIPITDQKLDRPNLSVVKAVFETFGAVRVVDIPMLDPVQNPSCVDEYLDELSGVPSTQLARPPEPVKNGSKEETVGGFGKIGPDTISVVTNDVRMLSRIPDSIINATLGSVSPDEQSKSSSTLSPLTFEAYVQYSDYTGFTKAMEGLRGQKLVYAPEHATAPASLNDVAKTKLYFTAELKLDFDRNKHLSKSAIYARQTERKRLIQIAHHRREEAKVAAEAEAERRRLIEESKRKAEERRRAETLALEAEQAAKRAAKAERKKQRAIERCKQEKDSLLKQKIMLDERRRLLAMRKVEAIRLVTFLFKRIQLLRR
;
A
#
# COMPACT_ATOMS: atom_id res chain seq x y z
N MET A 1 37.24 -0.69 28.51
CA MET A 1 37.82 0.16 27.46
C MET A 1 36.74 1.13 27.05
N ASP A 2 36.99 2.41 27.29
CA ASP A 2 36.07 3.53 27.06
C ASP A 2 35.47 3.49 25.66
N LEU A 3 34.14 3.43 25.59
CA LEU A 3 33.42 3.89 24.42
C LEU A 3 33.66 5.41 24.38
N GLY A 4 34.48 5.89 23.45
CA GLY A 4 34.72 7.31 23.23
C GLY A 4 33.39 8.05 23.18
N THR A 5 33.06 8.75 24.26
CA THR A 5 31.83 9.52 24.41
C THR A 5 31.97 10.78 23.57
N ASN A 6 31.68 10.69 22.27
CA ASN A 6 31.36 11.86 21.47
C ASN A 6 29.98 12.37 21.91
N THR A 7 29.93 12.95 23.11
CA THR A 7 28.83 13.78 23.58
C THR A 7 28.92 15.12 22.86
N GLU A 8 28.26 15.25 21.70
CA GLU A 8 27.98 16.57 21.15
C GLU A 8 26.97 17.25 22.08
N ARG A 9 27.41 18.27 22.84
CA ARG A 9 26.49 19.22 23.46
C ARG A 9 25.85 20.03 22.35
N VAL A 10 24.69 19.61 21.90
CA VAL A 10 23.84 20.42 21.03
C VAL A 10 23.29 21.56 21.90
N ASP A 11 23.59 22.81 21.53
CA ASP A 11 23.20 24.00 22.29
C ASP A 11 21.73 23.95 22.69
N GLY A 12 21.48 23.92 24.01
CA GLY A 12 20.15 23.95 24.60
C GLY A 12 19.38 22.62 24.70
N ALA A 13 19.95 21.46 24.37
CA ALA A 13 19.28 20.16 24.49
C ALA A 13 19.94 19.23 25.54
N PRO A 14 19.16 18.42 26.29
CA PRO A 14 19.66 17.53 27.35
C PRO A 14 20.50 16.38 26.77
N GLU A 15 21.73 16.21 27.26
CA GLU A 15 22.64 15.05 27.13
C GLU A 15 22.25 13.97 26.10
N LEU A 16 22.28 14.32 24.80
CA LEU A 16 22.00 13.39 23.71
C LEU A 16 23.25 12.59 23.36
N ARG A 17 23.12 11.26 23.29
CA ARG A 17 24.18 10.37 22.84
C ARG A 17 23.92 9.96 21.39
N VAL A 18 24.91 10.14 20.50
CA VAL A 18 24.77 9.73 19.09
C VAL A 18 24.58 8.21 19.00
N LEU A 19 23.53 7.78 18.28
CA LEU A 19 23.33 6.37 17.92
C LEU A 19 23.74 6.13 16.47
N ALA A 20 23.19 6.93 15.55
CA ALA A 20 23.52 6.89 14.14
C ALA A 20 23.30 8.27 13.50
N LYS A 21 24.38 9.05 13.40
CA LYS A 21 24.35 10.43 12.88
C LYS A 21 23.82 10.50 11.45
N ALA A 22 24.20 9.54 10.60
CA ALA A 22 23.74 9.45 9.21
C ALA A 22 22.21 9.35 9.06
N TYR A 23 21.51 8.88 10.10
CA TYR A 23 20.06 8.76 10.13
C TYR A 23 19.40 9.75 11.10
N ASN A 24 20.15 10.72 11.63
CA ASN A 24 19.69 11.67 12.63
C ASN A 24 19.12 11.02 13.90
N LEU A 25 19.67 9.86 14.29
CA LEU A 25 19.22 9.09 15.45
C LEU A 25 20.19 9.25 16.64
N TYR A 26 19.60 9.56 17.79
CA TYR A 26 20.28 9.81 19.05
C TYR A 26 19.55 9.07 20.18
N LEU A 27 20.16 9.02 21.36
CA LEU A 27 19.61 8.41 22.56
C LEU A 27 19.57 9.43 23.69
N LYS A 28 18.45 9.44 24.42
CA LYS A 28 18.25 10.23 25.63
C LYS A 28 17.98 9.31 26.81
N PRO A 29 18.66 9.46 27.96
CA PRO A 29 18.36 8.65 29.13
C PRO A 29 16.93 8.84 29.61
N ILE A 30 16.24 7.73 29.90
CA ILE A 30 14.94 7.76 30.58
C ILE A 30 15.19 8.15 32.03
N ALA A 31 14.67 9.30 32.43
CA ALA A 31 14.74 9.82 33.78
C ALA A 31 13.33 9.79 34.39
N ARG A 32 13.05 8.77 35.22
CA ARG A 32 11.72 8.55 35.82
C ARG A 32 11.83 8.29 37.31
N VAL A 33 10.90 8.85 38.07
CA VAL A 33 10.79 8.65 39.52
C VAL A 33 9.45 8.01 39.85
N ASN A 34 9.48 6.89 40.57
CA ASN A 34 8.30 6.29 41.18
C ASN A 34 8.02 6.97 42.51
N LEU A 35 6.85 7.59 42.61
CA LEU A 35 6.35 8.24 43.82
C LEU A 35 5.21 7.41 44.38
N THR A 36 5.33 6.99 45.63
CA THR A 36 4.27 6.25 46.33
C THR A 36 3.84 7.03 47.56
N VAL A 37 2.57 7.40 47.62
CA VAL A 37 1.97 8.02 48.80
C VAL A 37 1.14 6.97 49.52
N GLN A 38 1.50 6.67 50.76
CA GLN A 38 0.76 5.73 51.59
C GLN A 38 -0.47 6.43 52.16
N LEU A 39 -1.64 5.84 51.93
CA LEU A 39 -2.91 6.32 52.44
C LEU A 39 -3.21 5.67 53.78
N PRO A 40 -3.87 6.36 54.72
CA PRO A 40 -4.33 5.74 55.94
C PRO A 40 -5.46 4.77 55.60
N THR A 41 -5.55 3.66 56.31
CA THR A 41 -6.77 2.85 56.33
C THR A 41 -7.91 3.75 56.80
N LEU A 42 -8.91 3.96 55.94
CA LEU A 42 -10.06 4.87 56.12
C LEU A 42 -10.94 4.50 57.33
N HIS A 43 -10.41 4.63 58.53
CA HIS A 43 -11.14 4.50 59.78
C HIS A 43 -10.94 5.79 60.53
N ASP A 44 -11.82 6.74 60.29
CA ASP A 44 -12.03 7.84 61.22
C ASP A 44 -13.16 7.46 62.17
N THR A 45 -12.93 7.69 63.45
CA THR A 45 -13.84 7.45 64.59
C THR A 45 -15.14 8.29 64.50
N SER A 46 -15.28 9.10 63.44
CA SER A 46 -16.35 10.07 63.19
C SER A 46 -17.38 9.65 62.13
N GLY A 47 -17.19 8.52 61.44
CA GLY A 47 -18.16 8.00 60.46
C GLY A 47 -18.30 8.82 59.16
N GLN A 48 -17.49 9.86 58.94
CA GLN A 48 -17.49 10.61 57.68
C GLN A 48 -16.55 9.99 56.64
N ILE A 49 -17.08 9.71 55.45
CA ILE A 49 -16.30 9.33 54.27
C ILE A 49 -15.65 10.61 53.71
N ARG A 50 -14.35 10.77 53.93
CA ARG A 50 -13.56 11.84 53.31
C ARG A 50 -12.84 11.32 52.08
N SER A 51 -12.99 12.03 50.97
CA SER A 51 -12.31 11.73 49.71
C SER A 51 -11.19 12.73 49.48
N PHE A 52 -10.11 12.28 48.85
CA PHE A 52 -9.05 13.15 48.33
C PHE A 52 -9.01 13.01 46.81
N THR A 53 -8.48 14.01 46.13
CA THR A 53 -8.26 13.95 44.68
C THR A 53 -6.80 13.61 44.39
N THR A 54 -6.55 12.82 43.34
CA THR A 54 -5.17 12.54 42.93
C THR A 54 -4.42 13.79 42.50
N TRP A 55 -5.13 14.80 42.00
CA TRP A 55 -4.59 16.12 41.71
C TRP A 55 -3.99 16.79 42.96
N GLU A 56 -4.69 16.77 44.09
CA GLU A 56 -4.18 17.35 45.34
C GLU A 56 -2.88 16.66 45.80
N VAL A 57 -2.82 15.33 45.65
CA VAL A 57 -1.59 14.57 45.93
C VAL A 57 -0.45 15.07 45.04
N ILE A 58 -0.69 15.23 43.74
CA ILE A 58 0.30 15.75 42.79
C ILE A 58 0.76 17.15 43.19
N GLU A 59 -0.16 18.06 43.51
CA GLU A 59 0.18 19.44 43.94
C GLU A 59 1.01 19.46 45.21
N LYS A 60 0.70 18.61 46.19
CA LYS A 60 1.51 18.48 47.41
C LYS A 60 2.90 17.93 47.13
N LEU A 61 3.03 16.97 46.23
CA LEU A 61 4.34 16.47 45.79
C LEU A 61 5.13 17.57 45.06
N ARG A 62 4.48 18.42 44.25
CA ARG A 62 5.12 19.59 43.61
C ARG A 62 5.65 20.59 44.63
N GLN A 63 4.92 20.83 45.72
CA GLN A 63 5.34 21.74 46.80
C GLN A 63 6.60 21.25 47.52
N LEU A 64 6.87 19.94 47.58
CA LEU A 64 8.07 19.39 48.21
C LEU A 64 9.34 19.59 47.36
N CYS A 65 9.21 19.70 46.04
CA CYS A 65 10.34 19.94 45.15
C CYS A 65 9.95 20.86 43.98
N PRO A 66 9.65 22.15 44.26
CA PRO A 66 9.08 23.05 43.26
C PRO A 66 10.06 23.37 42.13
N GLY A 67 11.37 23.33 42.37
CA GLY A 67 12.36 23.60 41.32
C GLY A 67 12.39 22.57 40.18
N ILE A 68 11.85 21.37 40.37
CA ILE A 68 11.92 20.27 39.40
C ILE A 68 10.53 19.73 39.04
N LEU A 69 9.63 19.61 40.01
CA LEU A 69 8.30 19.01 39.80
C LEU A 69 7.23 20.02 39.34
N SER A 70 7.55 21.31 39.31
CA SER A 70 6.63 22.33 38.79
C SER A 70 6.29 22.08 37.30
N PRO A 71 5.12 22.52 36.83
CA PRO A 71 4.79 22.46 35.40
C PRO A 71 5.91 23.07 34.54
N PRO A 72 6.31 22.44 33.43
CA PRO A 72 5.57 21.44 32.66
C PRO A 72 5.87 19.95 33.00
N THR A 73 6.53 19.64 34.12
CA THR A 73 6.88 18.25 34.49
C THR A 73 5.68 17.31 34.51
N ASN A 74 5.78 16.22 33.72
CA ASN A 74 4.71 15.27 33.52
C ASN A 74 4.65 14.26 34.69
N ILE A 75 3.57 14.28 35.46
CA ILE A 75 3.32 13.36 36.57
C ILE A 75 2.03 12.59 36.26
N ARG A 76 2.14 11.27 36.17
CA ARG A 76 1.02 10.37 35.81
C ARG A 76 0.70 9.42 36.94
N VAL A 77 -0.58 9.11 37.08
CA VAL A 77 -1.06 8.13 38.04
C VAL A 77 -0.89 6.75 37.43
N LEU A 78 -0.09 5.89 38.07
CA LEU A 78 0.09 4.50 37.63
C LEU A 78 -0.98 3.58 38.24
N ARG A 79 -1.24 3.75 39.54
CA ARG A 79 -2.18 2.90 40.28
C ARG A 79 -2.68 3.63 41.52
N THR A 80 -3.99 3.58 41.73
CA THR A 80 -4.63 4.04 42.96
C THR A 80 -5.27 2.85 43.65
N THR A 81 -4.97 2.65 44.93
CA THR A 81 -5.61 1.65 45.79
C THR A 81 -6.15 2.32 47.06
N ARG A 82 -6.79 1.56 47.94
CA ARG A 82 -7.21 2.06 49.26
C ARG A 82 -6.04 2.33 50.20
N GLU A 83 -4.88 1.74 49.94
CA GLU A 83 -3.70 1.78 50.81
C GLU A 83 -2.62 2.71 50.29
N PHE A 84 -2.57 2.97 48.98
CA PHE A 84 -1.55 3.83 48.40
C PHE A 84 -1.96 4.40 47.03
N VAL A 85 -1.31 5.51 46.68
CA VAL A 85 -1.29 6.05 45.31
C VAL A 85 0.13 5.93 44.77
N ARG A 86 0.29 5.27 43.62
CA ARG A 86 1.54 5.20 42.86
C ARG A 86 1.46 6.13 41.67
N LEU A 87 2.44 7.02 41.58
CA LEU A 87 2.62 7.98 40.49
C LEU A 87 3.99 7.79 39.87
N ILE A 88 4.14 8.21 38.63
CA ILE A 88 5.41 8.30 37.94
C ILE A 88 5.63 9.73 37.46
N ALA A 89 6.78 10.30 37.80
CA ALA A 89 7.22 11.60 37.30
C ALA A 89 8.28 11.39 36.23
N GLU A 90 8.07 11.95 35.04
CA GLU A 90 9.05 11.98 33.97
C GLU A 90 9.85 13.27 34.02
N LEU A 91 11.18 13.14 34.15
CA LEU A 91 12.12 14.24 34.35
C LEU A 91 13.03 14.39 33.13
N GLU A 92 13.76 15.51 33.06
CA GLU A 92 14.62 15.80 31.92
C GLU A 92 15.97 15.07 31.96
N CYS A 93 16.60 14.99 33.14
CA CYS A 93 17.89 14.35 33.31
C CYS A 93 17.99 13.46 34.56
N LYS A 94 18.97 12.54 34.58
CA LYS A 94 19.21 11.64 35.71
C LYS A 94 19.69 12.35 36.98
N ALA A 95 20.28 13.54 36.86
CA ALA A 95 20.64 14.33 38.04
C ALA A 95 19.38 14.79 38.78
N ASP A 96 18.33 15.17 38.05
CA ASP A 96 17.04 15.58 38.63
C ASP A 96 16.37 14.41 39.36
N VAL A 97 16.44 13.19 38.81
CA VAL A 97 15.96 11.96 39.47
C VAL A 97 16.56 11.83 40.86
N LYS A 98 17.89 11.94 40.98
CA LYS A 98 18.58 11.85 42.27
C LYS A 98 18.12 12.95 43.22
N ARG A 99 18.02 14.20 42.75
CA ARG A 99 17.57 15.34 43.57
C ARG A 99 16.13 15.14 44.08
N VAL A 100 15.22 14.70 43.21
CA VAL A 100 13.82 14.43 43.56
C VAL A 100 13.74 13.28 44.55
N VAL A 101 14.44 12.16 44.33
CA VAL A 101 14.44 11.03 45.26
C VAL A 101 14.95 11.47 46.64
N THR A 102 16.09 12.16 46.72
CA THR A 102 16.62 12.66 48.00
C THR A 102 15.70 13.67 48.68
N SER A 103 14.96 14.48 47.92
CA SER A 103 14.10 15.53 48.47
C SER A 103 12.74 15.00 48.93
N LEU A 104 12.17 14.00 48.24
CA LEU A 104 10.81 13.49 48.50
C LEU A 104 10.80 12.19 49.30
N ASP A 105 11.87 11.39 49.28
CA ASP A 105 11.85 10.12 50.00
C ASP A 105 11.80 10.36 51.51
N SER A 106 10.99 9.54 52.19
CA SER A 106 10.73 9.65 53.63
C SER A 106 10.13 10.98 54.08
N GLN A 107 9.55 11.76 53.17
CA GLN A 107 8.81 12.99 53.49
C GLN A 107 7.35 12.70 53.84
N TYR A 108 6.68 13.70 54.39
CA TYR A 108 5.27 13.65 54.73
C TYR A 108 4.49 14.77 54.06
N ILE A 109 3.31 14.43 53.55
CA ILE A 109 2.36 15.42 53.00
C ILE A 109 1.06 15.40 53.77
N LYS A 110 0.44 16.58 53.90
CA LYS A 110 -0.88 16.73 54.51
C LYS A 110 -1.90 17.02 53.42
N LEU A 111 -2.91 16.15 53.31
CA LEU A 111 -4.05 16.35 52.41
C LEU A 111 -5.21 17.03 53.15
N SER A 112 -5.99 17.79 52.40
CA SER A 112 -7.23 18.38 52.89
C SER A 112 -8.18 17.30 53.37
N GLY A 113 -8.79 17.52 54.53
CA GLY A 113 -9.70 16.55 55.14
C GLY A 113 -9.04 15.39 55.88
N PHE A 114 -7.72 15.17 55.79
CA PHE A 114 -7.04 14.10 56.53
C PHE A 114 -6.27 14.65 57.73
N PRO A 115 -6.53 14.16 58.95
CA PRO A 115 -5.79 14.60 60.15
C PRO A 115 -4.36 14.05 60.18
N GLN A 116 -4.14 12.89 59.55
CA GLN A 116 -2.85 12.20 59.53
C GLN A 116 -1.96 12.70 58.39
N ASN A 117 -0.66 12.80 58.69
CA ASN A 117 0.36 13.07 57.70
C ASN A 117 0.65 11.80 56.90
N LEU A 118 0.63 11.91 55.57
CA LEU A 118 0.80 10.79 54.67
C LEU A 118 2.27 10.64 54.29
N HIS A 119 2.79 9.43 54.42
CA HIS A 119 4.17 9.13 54.12
C HIS A 119 4.39 9.01 52.60
N VAL A 120 5.42 9.70 52.11
CA VAL A 120 5.85 9.68 50.71
C VAL A 120 7.12 8.86 50.59
N ARG A 121 7.12 7.91 49.65
CA ARG A 121 8.32 7.20 49.21
C ARG A 121 8.65 7.57 47.78
N ALA A 122 9.90 7.90 47.53
CA ALA A 122 10.40 8.21 46.21
C ALA A 122 11.54 7.26 45.85
N SER A 123 11.52 6.71 44.64
CA SER A 123 12.56 5.81 44.16
C SER A 123 12.79 5.99 42.66
N GLU A 124 14.02 5.78 42.21
CA GLU A 124 14.32 5.75 40.77
C GLU A 124 13.54 4.59 40.11
N ALA A 125 12.88 4.89 38.99
CA ALA A 125 12.14 3.87 38.27
C ALA A 125 13.12 2.90 37.59
N SER A 126 12.97 1.60 37.86
CA SER A 126 13.75 0.59 37.13
C SER A 126 13.32 0.54 35.67
N PRO A 127 14.25 0.47 34.71
CA PRO A 127 13.90 0.28 33.31
C PRO A 127 13.22 -1.08 33.11
N ASP A 128 12.14 -1.10 32.32
CA ASP A 128 11.40 -2.31 31.95
C ASP A 128 12.14 -3.06 30.83
N CYS A 129 13.31 -3.63 31.17
CA CYS A 129 14.11 -4.42 30.25
C CYS A 129 14.95 -5.47 31.00
N PRO A 130 15.25 -6.61 30.37
CA PRO A 130 16.09 -7.65 30.97
C PRO A 130 17.48 -7.14 31.33
N ARG A 131 18.04 -7.68 32.41
CA ARG A 131 19.43 -7.55 32.86
C ARG A 131 20.25 -8.75 32.45
N ARG A 132 21.58 -8.60 32.57
CA ARG A 132 22.53 -9.63 32.15
C ARG A 132 22.27 -10.99 32.76
N HIS A 133 21.97 -11.01 34.04
CA HIS A 133 21.57 -12.21 34.75
C HIS A 133 20.34 -12.90 34.14
N ASP A 134 19.37 -12.15 33.61
CA ASP A 134 18.10 -12.69 33.12
C ASP A 134 18.28 -13.49 31.83
N TRP A 135 19.10 -12.99 30.88
CA TRP A 135 19.40 -13.77 29.67
C TRP A 135 20.43 -14.87 29.92
N GLU A 136 21.47 -14.61 30.72
CA GLU A 136 22.47 -15.65 31.03
C GLU A 136 21.84 -16.84 31.78
N SER A 137 20.93 -16.59 32.72
CA SER A 137 20.20 -17.67 33.39
C SER A 137 19.28 -18.44 32.45
N PHE A 138 18.51 -17.73 31.62
CA PHE A 138 17.63 -18.36 30.64
C PHE A 138 18.40 -19.32 29.70
N PHE A 139 19.48 -18.85 29.05
CA PHE A 139 20.21 -19.67 28.09
C PHE A 139 21.00 -20.81 28.73
N ARG A 140 21.48 -20.63 29.98
CA ARG A 140 22.14 -21.70 30.75
C ARG A 140 21.15 -22.82 31.12
N ASP A 141 19.93 -22.45 31.50
CA ASP A 141 18.94 -23.37 32.06
C ASP A 141 18.01 -23.98 30.97
N ALA A 142 18.00 -23.41 29.76
CA ALA A 142 17.22 -23.88 28.62
C ALA A 142 17.75 -25.21 28.05
N LYS A 143 16.92 -26.25 28.06
CA LYS A 143 17.30 -27.61 27.59
C LYS A 143 17.32 -27.76 26.08
N ASP A 144 16.63 -26.89 25.37
CA ASP A 144 16.44 -26.96 23.93
C ASP A 144 17.27 -25.93 23.16
N MET A 145 18.22 -25.26 23.80
CA MET A 145 19.10 -24.24 23.19
C MET A 145 20.54 -24.76 23.06
N ASP A 146 21.23 -24.37 21.99
CA ASP A 146 22.62 -24.73 21.73
C ASP A 146 23.50 -23.47 21.58
N GLU A 147 24.38 -23.23 22.57
CA GLU A 147 25.26 -22.05 22.60
C GLU A 147 26.21 -21.94 21.40
N THR A 148 26.48 -23.04 20.70
CA THR A 148 27.34 -23.05 19.52
C THR A 148 26.61 -22.56 18.27
N LYS A 149 25.26 -22.54 18.30
CA LYS A 149 24.43 -22.18 17.15
C LYS A 149 23.98 -20.71 17.23
N PRO A 150 24.14 -19.95 16.13
CA PRO A 150 23.55 -18.62 16.01
C PRO A 150 22.02 -18.64 16.20
N GLY A 151 21.50 -17.73 17.03
CA GLY A 151 20.06 -17.61 17.29
C GLY A 151 19.53 -18.60 18.34
N GLU A 152 20.40 -19.41 18.94
CA GLU A 152 20.07 -20.30 20.07
C GLU A 152 20.91 -19.95 21.32
N ARG A 153 21.47 -18.75 21.32
CA ARG A 153 22.39 -18.21 22.34
C ARG A 153 22.06 -16.73 22.54
N PRO A 154 22.63 -16.03 23.56
CA PRO A 154 22.39 -14.62 23.77
C PRO A 154 23.10 -13.76 22.72
N ASP A 155 22.61 -13.80 21.49
CA ASP A 155 23.10 -13.02 20.35
C ASP A 155 22.01 -12.26 19.60
N THR A 156 20.73 -12.51 19.90
CA THR A 156 19.60 -11.93 19.19
C THR A 156 18.82 -10.97 20.09
N LEU A 157 18.86 -9.69 19.71
CA LEU A 157 18.17 -8.58 20.35
C LEU A 157 16.77 -8.41 19.74
N LEU A 158 15.74 -8.39 20.57
CA LEU A 158 14.37 -8.06 20.19
C LEU A 158 14.08 -6.60 20.60
N ILE A 159 13.65 -5.79 19.63
CA ILE A 159 13.32 -4.39 19.84
C ILE A 159 11.90 -4.13 19.35
N SER A 160 11.05 -3.61 20.22
CA SER A 160 9.70 -3.15 19.88
C SER A 160 9.59 -1.64 20.08
N GLY A 161 8.66 -1.01 19.36
CA GLY A 161 8.41 0.44 19.46
C GLY A 161 9.30 1.29 18.56
N LEU A 162 9.96 0.70 17.56
CA LEU A 162 10.76 1.45 16.58
C LEU A 162 9.84 2.24 15.64
N PRO A 163 9.92 3.57 15.51
CA PRO A 163 9.06 4.31 14.60
C PRO A 163 9.36 4.02 13.14
N VAL A 164 8.33 3.66 12.36
CA VAL A 164 8.50 3.22 10.96
C VAL A 164 9.25 4.24 10.11
N ARG A 165 8.82 5.51 10.14
CA ARG A 165 9.38 6.58 9.29
C ARG A 165 10.83 6.94 9.64
N TRP A 166 11.28 6.70 10.88
CA TRP A 166 12.66 6.98 11.29
C TRP A 166 13.65 5.97 10.73
N PHE A 167 13.17 4.78 10.37
CA PHE A 167 13.95 3.71 9.77
C PHE A 167 13.60 3.50 8.29
N ALA A 168 12.78 4.36 7.69
CA ALA A 168 12.52 4.34 6.26
C ALA A 168 13.74 4.82 5.46
N GLN A 169 13.82 4.45 4.19
CA GLN A 169 14.91 4.94 3.32
C GLN A 169 14.70 6.43 3.06
N SER A 170 15.62 7.26 3.54
CA SER A 170 15.65 8.68 3.21
C SER A 170 15.85 8.83 1.69
N SER A 171 14.95 9.58 1.06
CA SER A 171 15.02 9.94 -0.35
C SER A 171 16.24 10.82 -0.61
N VAL A 172 17.39 10.20 -0.87
CA VAL A 172 18.32 10.85 -1.81
C VAL A 172 17.64 10.72 -3.17
N PRO A 173 17.23 11.82 -3.83
CA PRO A 173 16.68 11.73 -5.17
C PRO A 173 17.79 11.24 -6.08
N ASP A 174 17.71 9.97 -6.47
CA ASP A 174 18.55 9.40 -7.50
C ASP A 174 18.06 10.02 -8.83
N VAL A 175 18.67 11.14 -9.22
CA VAL A 175 18.35 11.91 -10.45
C VAL A 175 18.41 11.02 -11.71
N ASN A 176 19.05 9.84 -11.61
CA ASN A 176 19.23 8.88 -12.70
C ASN A 176 18.22 7.72 -12.75
N LYS A 177 17.23 7.65 -11.85
CA LYS A 177 16.09 6.73 -11.98
C LYS A 177 14.78 7.51 -11.91
N GLY A 178 14.33 8.00 -13.06
CA GLY A 178 13.06 8.71 -13.26
C GLY A 178 11.81 7.85 -13.08
N ILE A 179 11.69 7.15 -11.94
CA ILE A 179 10.45 6.51 -11.52
C ILE A 179 10.03 7.23 -10.23
N PRO A 180 8.92 7.98 -10.23
CA PRO A 180 8.32 8.46 -8.99
C PRO A 180 8.01 7.22 -8.14
N ILE A 181 8.69 7.09 -7.01
CA ILE A 181 8.34 6.06 -6.02
C ILE A 181 6.97 6.48 -5.48
N THR A 182 5.96 5.63 -5.64
CA THR A 182 4.64 5.82 -5.03
C THR A 182 4.80 6.08 -3.53
N ASP A 183 4.10 7.09 -2.99
CA ASP A 183 4.17 7.51 -1.57
C ASP A 183 4.07 6.34 -0.57
N GLN A 184 3.41 5.24 -0.97
CA GLN A 184 3.27 3.98 -0.23
C GLN A 184 4.60 3.35 0.23
N LYS A 185 5.73 3.59 -0.47
CA LYS A 185 7.02 2.99 -0.10
C LYS A 185 7.76 3.75 1.02
N LEU A 186 7.38 5.00 1.31
CA LEU A 186 7.95 5.78 2.42
C LEU A 186 7.36 5.40 3.80
N ASP A 187 6.22 4.70 3.82
CA ASP A 187 5.56 4.24 5.05
C ASP A 187 6.03 2.84 5.50
N ARG A 188 7.26 2.45 5.12
CA ARG A 188 7.85 1.16 5.50
C ARG A 188 9.27 1.30 6.05
N PRO A 189 9.60 0.55 7.11
CA PRO A 189 10.97 0.52 7.59
C PRO A 189 11.86 -0.18 6.55
N ASN A 190 13.14 0.20 6.51
CA ASN A 190 14.12 -0.39 5.63
C ASN A 190 15.09 -1.27 6.42
N LEU A 191 15.19 -2.53 6.03
CA LEU A 191 16.07 -3.53 6.68
C LEU A 191 17.53 -3.05 6.75
N SER A 192 18.03 -2.41 5.71
CA SER A 192 19.42 -1.94 5.62
C SER A 192 19.67 -0.77 6.56
N VAL A 193 18.69 0.11 6.75
CA VAL A 193 18.76 1.21 7.72
C VAL A 193 18.80 0.65 9.13
N VAL A 194 17.91 -0.29 9.48
CA VAL A 194 17.93 -0.96 10.79
C VAL A 194 19.29 -1.62 11.01
N LYS A 195 19.80 -2.38 10.04
CA LYS A 195 21.11 -3.01 10.12
C LYS A 195 22.23 -1.99 10.39
N ALA A 196 22.31 -0.93 9.59
CA ALA A 196 23.35 0.09 9.71
C ALA A 196 23.30 0.84 11.05
N VAL A 197 22.10 1.14 11.56
CA VAL A 197 21.91 1.80 12.86
C VAL A 197 22.42 0.94 14.03
N PHE A 198 22.11 -0.37 14.00
CA PHE A 198 22.48 -1.28 15.09
C PHE A 198 23.89 -1.87 14.95
N GLU A 199 24.53 -1.76 13.78
CA GLU A 199 25.96 -2.08 13.60
C GLU A 199 26.89 -1.22 14.48
N THR A 200 26.42 -0.07 14.98
CA THR A 200 27.14 0.75 15.98
C THR A 200 27.53 -0.02 17.24
N PHE A 201 26.78 -1.07 17.62
CA PHE A 201 27.09 -1.89 18.81
C PHE A 201 28.01 -3.07 18.53
N GLY A 202 28.10 -3.52 17.28
CA GLY A 202 28.89 -4.67 16.85
C GLY A 202 28.43 -5.24 15.51
N ALA A 203 29.19 -6.18 14.96
CA ALA A 203 28.89 -6.78 13.65
C ALA A 203 27.54 -7.52 13.67
N VAL A 204 26.58 -7.05 12.87
CA VAL A 204 25.25 -7.65 12.74
C VAL A 204 25.27 -8.76 11.69
N ARG A 205 24.86 -9.97 12.09
CA ARG A 205 24.78 -11.16 11.23
C ARG A 205 23.53 -11.13 10.37
N VAL A 206 22.37 -11.01 11.00
CA VAL A 206 21.05 -11.01 10.34
C VAL A 206 20.13 -10.03 11.06
N VAL A 207 19.30 -9.34 10.29
CA VAL A 207 18.16 -8.55 10.79
C VAL A 207 16.90 -9.14 10.20
N ASP A 208 15.82 -9.13 10.98
CA ASP A 208 14.48 -9.46 10.50
C ASP A 208 13.46 -8.46 11.02
N ILE A 209 12.51 -8.09 10.15
CA ILE A 209 11.40 -7.20 10.45
C ILE A 209 10.12 -7.99 10.12
N PRO A 210 9.46 -8.63 11.10
CA PRO A 210 8.35 -9.55 10.84
C PRO A 210 7.20 -8.93 10.05
N MET A 211 6.90 -7.64 10.25
CA MET A 211 5.82 -6.97 9.52
C MET A 211 6.05 -6.89 8.00
N LEU A 212 7.30 -7.01 7.54
CA LEU A 212 7.65 -6.97 6.11
C LEU A 212 7.72 -8.36 5.47
N ASP A 213 7.66 -9.43 6.26
CA ASP A 213 7.80 -10.79 5.75
C ASP A 213 6.42 -11.43 5.57
N PRO A 214 5.99 -11.76 4.33
CA PRO A 214 4.66 -12.33 4.07
C PRO A 214 4.44 -13.69 4.74
N VAL A 215 5.51 -14.39 5.12
CA VAL A 215 5.40 -15.66 5.87
C VAL A 215 5.06 -15.43 7.34
N GLN A 216 5.41 -14.26 7.88
CA GLN A 216 5.22 -13.90 9.28
C GLN A 216 4.04 -12.94 9.46
N ASN A 217 3.72 -12.17 8.41
CA ASN A 217 2.63 -11.21 8.38
C ASN A 217 1.70 -11.49 7.20
N PRO A 218 0.54 -12.14 7.44
CA PRO A 218 -0.44 -12.41 6.39
C PRO A 218 -0.96 -11.16 5.68
N SER A 219 -0.90 -9.98 6.32
CA SER A 219 -1.43 -8.74 5.73
C SER A 219 -0.62 -8.20 4.55
N CYS A 220 0.65 -8.60 4.39
CA CYS A 220 1.46 -8.21 3.25
C CYS A 220 1.56 -9.30 2.16
N VAL A 221 0.85 -10.43 2.31
CA VAL A 221 0.89 -11.53 1.34
C VAL A 221 0.34 -11.10 -0.02
N ASP A 222 -0.84 -10.47 -0.06
CA ASP A 222 -1.47 -10.09 -1.32
C ASP A 222 -0.59 -9.09 -2.09
N GLU A 223 -0.07 -8.08 -1.41
CA GLU A 223 0.84 -7.10 -2.01
C GLU A 223 2.14 -7.75 -2.49
N TYR A 224 2.71 -8.68 -1.71
CA TYR A 224 3.90 -9.43 -2.11
C TYR A 224 3.64 -10.29 -3.36
N LEU A 225 2.47 -10.93 -3.45
CA LEU A 225 2.09 -11.71 -4.63
C LEU A 225 1.83 -10.81 -5.84
N ASP A 226 1.25 -9.63 -5.63
CA ASP A 226 1.00 -8.64 -6.69
C ASP A 226 2.31 -8.08 -7.24
N GLU A 227 3.27 -7.72 -6.37
CA GLU A 227 4.61 -7.26 -6.78
C GLU A 227 5.37 -8.32 -7.58
N LEU A 228 5.30 -9.59 -7.16
CA LEU A 228 5.99 -10.69 -7.85
C LEU A 228 5.31 -11.12 -9.16
N SER A 229 3.98 -11.14 -9.18
CA SER A 229 3.21 -11.55 -10.36
C SER A 229 3.10 -10.42 -11.40
N GLY A 230 3.14 -9.16 -10.96
CA GLY A 230 2.87 -7.97 -11.77
C GLY A 230 1.38 -7.75 -12.06
N VAL A 231 0.49 -8.45 -11.35
CA VAL A 231 -0.96 -8.44 -11.56
C VAL A 231 -1.65 -8.09 -10.24
N PRO A 232 -2.45 -7.01 -10.17
CA PRO A 232 -3.16 -6.65 -8.95
C PRO A 232 -4.20 -7.71 -8.56
N SER A 233 -4.19 -8.14 -7.29
CA SER A 233 -5.15 -9.10 -6.72
C SER A 233 -6.59 -8.59 -6.79
N THR A 234 -6.80 -7.28 -6.94
CA THR A 234 -8.13 -6.66 -7.17
C THR A 234 -8.77 -7.02 -8.51
N GLN A 235 -8.06 -7.68 -9.44
CA GLN A 235 -8.57 -8.09 -10.76
C GLN A 235 -8.91 -9.58 -10.87
N LEU A 236 -8.57 -10.40 -9.87
CA LEU A 236 -8.90 -11.83 -9.84
C LEU A 236 -10.17 -12.01 -9.00
N ALA A 237 -11.27 -12.41 -9.64
CA ALA A 237 -12.51 -12.75 -8.95
C ALA A 237 -12.24 -13.86 -7.92
N ARG A 238 -12.41 -13.53 -6.64
CA ARG A 238 -12.19 -14.44 -5.51
C ARG A 238 -13.19 -15.62 -5.59
N PRO A 239 -12.74 -16.89 -5.61
CA PRO A 239 -13.63 -18.02 -5.39
C PRO A 239 -14.15 -18.00 -3.94
N PRO A 240 -15.39 -18.47 -3.66
CA PRO A 240 -15.87 -18.59 -2.29
C PRO A 240 -15.13 -19.73 -1.59
N GLU A 241 -14.36 -19.41 -0.55
CA GLU A 241 -13.72 -20.37 0.35
C GLU A 241 -14.75 -21.24 1.10
N PRO A 242 -14.53 -22.55 1.24
CA PRO A 242 -15.40 -23.42 2.04
C PRO A 242 -15.11 -23.26 3.54
N VAL A 243 -16.16 -22.98 4.30
CA VAL A 243 -16.16 -22.94 5.76
C VAL A 243 -15.70 -24.29 6.32
N LYS A 244 -14.58 -24.31 7.06
CA LYS A 244 -14.22 -25.43 7.95
C LYS A 244 -14.37 -25.01 9.41
N ASN A 245 -15.23 -25.76 10.10
CA ASN A 245 -15.48 -25.69 11.53
C ASN A 245 -14.29 -26.23 12.34
N GLY A 246 -13.92 -25.48 13.38
CA GLY A 246 -13.54 -25.99 14.70
C GLY A 246 -12.18 -26.65 14.88
N SER A 247 -11.22 -25.92 15.45
CA SER A 247 -10.53 -26.33 16.69
C SER A 247 -9.87 -25.10 17.33
N LYS A 248 -9.98 -24.99 18.65
CA LYS A 248 -9.38 -23.93 19.47
C LYS A 248 -7.88 -24.18 19.57
N GLU A 249 -7.09 -23.33 18.94
CA GLU A 249 -5.68 -23.12 19.30
C GLU A 249 -5.53 -21.67 19.78
N GLU A 250 -5.07 -21.54 21.03
CA GLU A 250 -4.73 -20.26 21.66
C GLU A 250 -3.53 -19.63 20.94
N THR A 251 -3.82 -18.76 19.99
CA THR A 251 -2.84 -17.84 19.43
C THR A 251 -2.68 -16.65 20.37
N VAL A 252 -1.61 -16.68 21.16
CA VAL A 252 -1.09 -15.49 21.85
C VAL A 252 -0.50 -14.56 20.78
N GLY A 253 -1.34 -13.71 20.23
CA GLY A 253 -0.99 -12.73 19.20
C GLY A 253 -1.76 -11.42 19.38
N GLY A 254 -1.94 -11.01 20.64
CA GLY A 254 -2.48 -9.69 20.97
C GLY A 254 -1.41 -8.63 20.76
N PHE A 255 -1.29 -8.09 19.55
CA PHE A 255 -0.58 -6.84 19.33
C PHE A 255 -1.20 -5.77 20.23
N GLY A 256 -0.38 -5.26 21.15
CA GLY A 256 -0.79 -4.43 22.26
C GLY A 256 -1.53 -3.17 21.80
N LYS A 257 -2.55 -2.81 22.58
CA LYS A 257 -3.25 -1.53 22.51
C LYS A 257 -2.24 -0.39 22.40
N ILE A 258 -2.32 0.36 21.32
CA ILE A 258 -1.52 1.58 21.10
C ILE A 258 -1.99 2.62 22.11
N GLY A 259 -1.12 2.93 23.08
CA GLY A 259 -1.32 4.06 23.97
C GLY A 259 -1.00 5.38 23.25
N PRO A 260 -1.61 6.50 23.64
CA PRO A 260 -1.39 7.83 23.06
C PRO A 260 0.04 8.42 23.28
N ASP A 261 1.01 7.61 23.69
CA ASP A 261 2.35 8.03 24.15
C ASP A 261 3.51 7.60 23.23
N THR A 262 3.23 7.13 22.01
CA THR A 262 4.23 6.37 21.23
C THR A 262 5.37 7.25 20.68
N ILE A 263 5.09 8.51 20.31
CA ILE A 263 6.12 9.47 19.88
C ILE A 263 5.78 10.84 20.46
N SER A 264 6.70 11.46 21.21
CA SER A 264 6.52 12.78 21.81
C SER A 264 7.45 13.81 21.17
N VAL A 265 6.93 15.04 21.01
CA VAL A 265 7.72 16.18 20.52
C VAL A 265 8.42 16.82 21.71
N VAL A 266 9.75 16.94 21.63
CA VAL A 266 10.55 17.69 22.59
C VAL A 266 10.82 19.07 22.00
N THR A 267 10.29 20.09 22.64
CA THR A 267 10.58 21.50 22.37
C THR A 267 10.88 22.21 23.68
N ASN A 268 11.84 23.14 23.65
CA ASN A 268 12.14 24.00 24.80
C ASN A 268 11.05 25.07 25.03
N ASP A 269 10.07 25.20 24.13
CA ASP A 269 9.00 26.19 24.22
C ASP A 269 7.63 25.59 23.89
N VAL A 270 6.87 25.23 24.94
CA VAL A 270 5.54 24.58 24.84
C VAL A 270 4.52 25.46 24.11
N ARG A 271 4.71 26.80 24.13
CA ARG A 271 3.85 27.77 23.42
C ARG A 271 4.01 27.74 21.89
N MET A 272 5.00 27.01 21.38
CA MET A 272 5.28 26.90 19.95
C MET A 272 4.63 25.67 19.29
N LEU A 273 4.18 24.67 20.06
CA LEU A 273 3.50 23.49 19.50
C LEU A 273 2.23 23.87 18.73
N SER A 274 1.51 24.90 19.18
CA SER A 274 0.32 25.44 18.50
C SER A 274 0.62 26.29 17.25
N ARG A 275 1.89 26.58 16.97
CA ARG A 275 2.34 27.40 15.82
C ARG A 275 3.02 26.59 14.72
N ILE A 276 3.28 25.30 14.95
CA ILE A 276 3.89 24.41 13.96
C ILE A 276 2.75 23.86 13.08
N PRO A 277 2.82 24.01 11.74
CA PRO A 277 1.84 23.41 10.85
C PRO A 277 1.76 21.89 11.03
N ASP A 278 0.55 21.35 11.15
CA ASP A 278 0.29 19.91 11.28
C ASP A 278 0.95 19.10 10.14
N SER A 279 1.15 19.70 8.96
CA SER A 279 1.85 19.09 7.84
C SER A 279 3.31 18.70 8.15
N ILE A 280 4.02 19.45 8.99
CA ILE A 280 5.42 19.14 9.38
C ILE A 280 5.46 17.98 10.38
N ILE A 281 4.52 17.98 11.31
CA ILE A 281 4.36 16.93 12.32
C ILE A 281 3.92 15.63 11.62
N ASN A 282 2.92 15.69 10.74
CA ASN A 282 2.41 14.56 9.98
C ASN A 282 3.44 14.02 8.96
N ALA A 283 4.31 14.86 8.41
CA ALA A 283 5.43 14.38 7.59
C ALA A 283 6.48 13.58 8.39
N THR A 284 6.52 13.72 9.72
CA THR A 284 7.46 12.96 10.57
C THR A 284 6.77 11.82 11.33
N LEU A 285 5.49 11.99 11.69
CA LEU A 285 4.69 11.06 12.50
C LEU A 285 3.67 10.23 11.70
N GLY A 286 3.48 10.49 10.41
CA GLY A 286 2.44 9.88 9.57
C GLY A 286 1.17 10.73 9.51
N SER A 287 0.41 10.62 8.41
CA SER A 287 -0.87 11.32 8.23
C SER A 287 -1.90 10.85 9.27
N VAL A 288 -2.22 11.70 10.24
CA VAL A 288 -3.52 11.67 10.93
C VAL A 288 -4.39 12.76 10.31
N SER A 289 -4.98 12.46 9.16
CA SER A 289 -5.98 13.36 8.55
C SER A 289 -7.29 13.27 9.37
N PRO A 290 -7.88 14.39 9.82
CA PRO A 290 -9.12 14.38 10.61
C PRO A 290 -10.34 13.81 9.85
N ASP A 291 -10.31 13.80 8.51
CA ASP A 291 -11.47 13.49 7.67
C ASP A 291 -11.74 11.98 7.46
N GLU A 292 -10.88 11.08 7.96
CA GLU A 292 -11.11 9.62 7.87
C GLU A 292 -11.85 9.00 9.07
N GLN A 293 -12.53 9.81 9.89
CA GLN A 293 -13.34 9.32 11.01
C GLN A 293 -14.74 8.81 10.63
N SER A 294 -15.04 8.67 9.33
CA SER A 294 -16.37 8.25 8.87
C SER A 294 -16.37 7.12 7.83
N LYS A 295 -15.42 6.18 7.87
CA LYS A 295 -15.59 4.84 7.26
C LYS A 295 -15.03 3.77 8.16
N SER A 296 -15.91 3.07 8.86
CA SER A 296 -15.60 1.82 9.57
C SER A 296 -15.04 0.79 8.58
N SER A 297 -13.85 0.26 8.90
CA SER A 297 -13.10 -0.81 8.21
C SER A 297 -12.09 -0.38 7.14
N SER A 298 -10.91 0.09 7.57
CA SER A 298 -9.65 -0.21 6.88
C SER A 298 -8.43 0.00 7.77
N THR A 299 -7.56 -1.00 7.79
CA THR A 299 -6.19 -1.13 8.28
C THR A 299 -5.38 0.19 8.36
N LEU A 300 -5.27 0.77 9.56
CA LEU A 300 -4.23 1.76 9.84
C LEU A 300 -2.88 1.04 9.98
N SER A 301 -1.90 1.41 9.16
CA SER A 301 -0.53 0.91 9.25
C SER A 301 0.07 1.24 10.63
N PRO A 302 0.76 0.29 11.29
CA PRO A 302 1.32 0.54 12.60
C PRO A 302 2.42 1.61 12.54
N LEU A 303 2.35 2.61 13.43
CA LEU A 303 3.32 3.72 13.52
C LEU A 303 4.70 3.24 13.98
N THR A 304 4.74 2.09 14.67
CA THR A 304 5.96 1.46 15.15
C THR A 304 6.04 0.00 14.72
N PHE A 305 7.25 -0.55 14.70
CA PHE A 305 7.51 -1.93 14.32
C PHE A 305 8.42 -2.64 15.33
N GLU A 306 8.47 -3.96 15.17
CA GLU A 306 9.38 -4.84 15.89
C GLU A 306 10.49 -5.32 14.97
N ALA A 307 11.70 -5.44 15.52
CA ALA A 307 12.86 -5.94 14.80
C ALA A 307 13.65 -6.93 15.66
N TYR A 308 14.15 -7.97 14.99
CA TYR A 308 15.13 -8.90 15.54
C TYR A 308 16.49 -8.59 14.93
N VAL A 309 17.48 -8.33 15.78
CA VAL A 309 18.85 -8.02 15.38
C VAL A 309 19.78 -9.06 15.99
N GLN A 310 20.31 -9.96 15.16
CA GLN A 310 21.29 -10.97 15.57
C GLN A 310 22.70 -10.45 15.35
N TYR A 311 23.48 -10.37 16.43
CA TYR A 311 24.90 -10.04 16.40
C TYR A 311 25.75 -11.28 16.11
N SER A 312 26.94 -11.04 15.58
CA SER A 312 27.92 -12.11 15.33
C SER A 312 28.47 -12.69 16.64
N ASP A 313 28.64 -11.82 17.65
CA ASP A 313 29.33 -12.09 18.90
C ASP A 313 28.53 -11.61 20.13
N TYR A 314 28.75 -12.27 21.27
CA TYR A 314 28.14 -11.91 22.56
C TYR A 314 28.45 -10.47 23.00
N THR A 315 29.61 -9.95 22.61
CA THR A 315 30.04 -8.59 22.94
C THR A 315 29.17 -7.54 22.26
N GLY A 316 28.78 -7.77 21.00
CA GLY A 316 27.87 -6.89 20.26
C GLY A 316 26.48 -6.87 20.88
N PHE A 317 25.94 -8.06 21.19
CA PHE A 317 24.66 -8.20 21.88
C PHE A 317 24.66 -7.51 23.25
N THR A 318 25.67 -7.77 24.09
CA THR A 318 25.77 -7.16 25.43
C THR A 318 25.88 -5.64 25.34
N LYS A 319 26.71 -5.11 24.44
CA LYS A 319 26.85 -3.66 24.20
C LYS A 319 25.53 -3.03 23.75
N ALA A 320 24.76 -3.71 22.92
CA ALA A 320 23.45 -3.22 22.47
C ALA A 320 22.43 -3.20 23.61
N MET A 321 22.30 -4.31 24.36
CA MET A 321 21.40 -4.39 25.52
C MET A 321 21.72 -3.34 26.58
N GLU A 322 23.00 -3.17 26.94
CA GLU A 322 23.42 -2.19 27.94
C GLU A 322 23.34 -0.74 27.42
N GLY A 323 23.67 -0.53 26.14
CA GLY A 323 23.67 0.80 25.53
C GLY A 323 22.28 1.37 25.27
N LEU A 324 21.29 0.51 24.99
CA LEU A 324 19.90 0.91 24.74
C LEU A 324 19.04 0.86 26.01
N ARG A 325 19.45 0.09 27.04
CA ARG A 325 18.72 -0.02 28.31
C ARG A 325 18.49 1.36 28.95
N GLY A 326 17.24 1.65 29.26
CA GLY A 326 16.85 2.90 29.91
C GLY A 326 17.12 4.13 29.05
N GLN A 327 17.11 3.99 27.72
CA GLN A 327 17.21 5.08 26.77
C GLN A 327 15.92 5.21 25.95
N LYS A 328 15.57 6.44 25.60
CA LYS A 328 14.61 6.75 24.53
C LYS A 328 15.36 6.99 23.24
N LEU A 329 14.77 6.59 22.12
CA LEU A 329 15.26 6.96 20.81
C LEU A 329 14.84 8.39 20.51
N VAL A 330 15.74 9.17 19.93
CA VAL A 330 15.51 10.57 19.56
C VAL A 330 15.82 10.74 18.09
N TYR A 331 14.86 11.27 17.33
CA TYR A 331 15.06 11.72 15.96
C TYR A 331 15.24 13.23 15.93
N ALA A 332 16.37 13.69 15.39
CA ALA A 332 16.79 15.08 15.41
C ALA A 332 17.28 15.53 14.01
N PRO A 333 16.37 15.75 13.05
CA PRO A 333 16.74 16.06 11.67
C PRO A 333 17.57 17.35 11.59
N GLU A 334 18.72 17.30 10.91
CA GLU A 334 19.60 18.48 10.71
C GLU A 334 19.00 19.52 9.75
N HIS A 335 18.14 19.09 8.82
CA HIS A 335 17.33 19.96 7.98
C HIS A 335 15.87 19.54 8.10
N ALA A 336 15.00 20.40 8.66
CA ALA A 336 13.58 20.22 8.47
C ALA A 336 13.31 20.24 6.96
N THR A 337 12.66 19.20 6.43
CA THR A 337 12.12 19.19 5.07
C THR A 337 10.91 20.14 5.00
N ALA A 338 11.10 21.39 5.41
CA ALA A 338 10.10 22.43 5.33
C ALA A 338 10.22 23.08 3.94
N PRO A 339 9.11 23.24 3.19
CA PRO A 339 9.12 24.00 1.96
C PRO A 339 9.63 25.42 2.25
N ALA A 340 10.45 25.95 1.34
CA ALA A 340 11.24 27.19 1.45
C ALA A 340 10.45 28.51 1.70
N SER A 341 9.18 28.43 2.08
CA SER A 341 8.26 29.57 2.22
C SER A 341 8.02 30.03 3.68
N LEU A 342 8.59 29.39 4.71
CA LEU A 342 8.45 29.82 6.11
C LEU A 342 9.81 30.14 6.75
N ASN A 343 10.35 31.32 6.44
CA ASN A 343 11.73 31.70 6.76
C ASN A 343 12.05 32.09 8.21
N ASP A 344 11.12 31.94 9.18
CA ASP A 344 11.44 32.19 10.61
C ASP A 344 11.12 31.01 11.54
N VAL A 345 10.22 30.09 11.17
CA VAL A 345 9.88 28.91 11.99
C VAL A 345 10.77 27.70 11.64
N ALA A 346 11.30 27.65 10.40
CA ALA A 346 12.10 26.54 9.87
C ALA A 346 13.52 26.39 10.47
N LYS A 347 13.97 27.35 11.30
CA LYS A 347 15.24 27.24 12.04
C LYS A 347 15.10 26.52 13.39
N THR A 348 13.88 26.22 13.83
CA THR A 348 13.66 25.54 15.11
C THR A 348 13.86 24.03 14.92
N LYS A 349 14.97 23.50 15.45
CA LYS A 349 15.27 22.07 15.42
C LYS A 349 14.26 21.33 16.31
N LEU A 350 13.28 20.67 15.69
CA LEU A 350 12.31 19.82 16.39
C LEU A 350 12.95 18.46 16.67
N TYR A 351 12.82 18.01 17.92
CA TYR A 351 13.24 16.69 18.34
C TYR A 351 12.01 15.84 18.59
N PHE A 352 12.05 14.59 18.14
CA PHE A 352 11.00 13.62 18.41
C PHE A 352 11.58 12.49 19.23
N THR A 353 10.85 12.00 20.23
CA THR A 353 11.32 10.91 21.09
C THR A 353 10.35 9.74 21.09
N ALA A 354 10.89 8.52 21.07
CA ALA A 354 10.13 7.28 21.10
C ALA A 354 10.70 6.36 22.17
N GLU A 355 9.82 5.69 22.91
CA GLU A 355 10.22 4.69 23.89
C GLU A 355 10.46 3.35 23.22
N LEU A 356 11.63 2.77 23.50
CA LEU A 356 11.99 1.44 23.00
C LEU A 356 11.71 0.40 24.08
N LYS A 357 11.12 -0.72 23.70
CA LYS A 357 11.04 -1.91 24.54
C LYS A 357 12.07 -2.92 24.05
N LEU A 358 12.94 -3.35 24.96
CA LEU A 358 14.06 -4.24 24.66
C LEU A 358 13.87 -5.58 25.34
N ASP A 359 14.15 -6.64 24.59
CA ASP A 359 14.14 -8.00 25.10
C ASP A 359 15.20 -8.85 24.35
N PHE A 360 15.36 -10.11 24.76
CA PHE A 360 16.17 -11.09 24.06
C PHE A 360 15.30 -12.20 23.46
N ASP A 361 15.78 -12.80 22.37
CA ASP A 361 15.04 -13.86 21.70
C ASP A 361 14.99 -15.14 22.55
N ARG A 362 13.79 -15.64 22.82
CA ARG A 362 13.54 -16.90 23.51
C ARG A 362 13.05 -18.00 22.56
N ASN A 363 12.72 -17.63 21.33
CA ASN A 363 11.94 -18.46 20.41
C ASN A 363 12.77 -18.93 19.21
N LYS A 364 14.09 -18.66 19.19
CA LYS A 364 15.00 -19.05 18.12
C LYS A 364 14.60 -18.46 16.77
N HIS A 365 14.07 -17.23 16.77
CA HIS A 365 13.51 -16.52 15.61
C HIS A 365 14.51 -16.44 14.45
N LEU A 366 15.78 -16.19 14.79
CA LEU A 366 16.90 -16.10 13.86
C LEU A 366 17.81 -17.33 13.87
N SER A 367 17.30 -18.47 14.33
CA SER A 367 18.00 -19.75 14.16
C SER A 367 17.97 -20.21 12.70
N LYS A 368 18.94 -21.04 12.33
CA LYS A 368 19.01 -21.63 10.98
C LYS A 368 17.73 -22.38 10.62
N SER A 369 17.12 -23.09 11.58
CA SER A 369 15.88 -23.85 11.37
C SER A 369 14.71 -22.94 11.06
N ALA A 370 14.48 -21.90 11.88
CA ALA A 370 13.39 -20.94 11.68
C ALA A 370 13.56 -20.16 10.36
N ILE A 371 14.78 -19.73 10.04
CA ILE A 371 15.07 -19.05 8.78
C ILE A 371 14.81 -19.98 7.58
N TYR A 372 15.24 -21.24 7.66
CA TYR A 372 15.02 -22.22 6.59
C TYR A 372 13.53 -22.55 6.38
N ALA A 373 12.76 -22.69 7.47
CA ALA A 373 11.32 -22.88 7.41
C ALA A 373 10.65 -21.69 6.69
N ARG A 374 11.01 -20.45 7.06
CA ARG A 374 10.51 -19.23 6.40
C ARG A 374 10.91 -19.15 4.93
N GLN A 375 12.14 -19.52 4.59
CA GLN A 375 12.59 -19.58 3.19
C GLN A 375 11.83 -20.63 2.37
N THR A 376 11.48 -21.76 2.96
CA THR A 376 10.71 -22.82 2.30
C THR A 376 9.29 -22.33 1.99
N GLU A 377 8.63 -21.68 2.94
CA GLU A 377 7.30 -21.11 2.72
C GLU A 377 7.34 -19.96 1.71
N ARG A 378 8.36 -19.09 1.77
CA ARG A 378 8.54 -18.02 0.79
C ARG A 378 8.71 -18.56 -0.63
N LYS A 379 9.38 -19.70 -0.82
CA LYS A 379 9.46 -20.37 -2.13
C LYS A 379 8.09 -20.81 -2.64
N ARG A 380 7.18 -21.27 -1.75
CA ARG A 380 5.80 -21.60 -2.13
C ARG A 380 5.04 -20.36 -2.59
N LEU A 381 5.16 -19.24 -1.88
CA LEU A 381 4.55 -17.96 -2.31
C LEU A 381 5.06 -17.50 -3.67
N ILE A 382 6.36 -17.64 -3.94
CA ILE A 382 6.95 -17.33 -5.24
C ILE A 382 6.37 -18.22 -6.35
N GLN A 383 6.15 -19.52 -6.09
CA GLN A 383 5.51 -20.43 -7.03
C GLN A 383 4.07 -20.01 -7.34
N ILE A 384 3.30 -19.61 -6.31
CA ILE A 384 1.94 -19.09 -6.48
C ILE A 384 1.94 -17.82 -7.35
N ALA A 385 2.85 -16.87 -7.08
CA ALA A 385 2.96 -15.65 -7.87
C ALA A 385 3.33 -15.94 -9.34
N HIS A 386 4.22 -16.90 -9.59
CA HIS A 386 4.56 -17.33 -10.95
C HIS A 386 3.34 -17.94 -11.66
N HIS A 387 2.56 -18.77 -10.97
CA HIS A 387 1.34 -19.34 -11.53
C HIS A 387 0.33 -18.25 -11.90
N ARG A 388 0.06 -17.30 -11.00
CA ARG A 388 -0.81 -16.14 -11.26
C ARG A 388 -0.35 -15.34 -12.49
N ARG A 389 0.96 -15.16 -12.65
CA ARG A 389 1.52 -14.44 -13.80
C ARG A 389 1.29 -15.18 -15.12
N GLU A 390 1.46 -16.50 -15.14
CA GLU A 390 1.21 -17.31 -16.33
C GLU A 390 -0.28 -17.36 -16.68
N GLU A 391 -1.16 -17.53 -15.70
CA GLU A 391 -2.61 -17.45 -15.90
C GLU A 391 -3.04 -16.09 -16.47
N ALA A 392 -2.48 -14.99 -15.96
CA ALA A 392 -2.77 -13.66 -16.46
C ALA A 392 -2.27 -13.44 -17.91
N LYS A 393 -1.13 -14.02 -18.30
CA LYS A 393 -0.66 -13.97 -19.69
C LYS A 393 -1.61 -14.71 -20.63
N VAL A 394 -2.03 -15.93 -20.25
CA VAL A 394 -2.99 -16.71 -21.03
C VAL A 394 -4.32 -15.98 -21.15
N ALA A 395 -4.81 -15.39 -20.07
CA ALA A 395 -6.04 -14.59 -20.07
C ALA A 395 -5.92 -13.37 -20.99
N ALA A 396 -4.79 -12.65 -20.95
CA ALA A 396 -4.54 -11.50 -21.81
C ALA A 396 -4.45 -11.88 -23.30
N GLU A 397 -3.84 -13.02 -23.62
CA GLU A 397 -3.77 -13.55 -25.00
C GLU A 397 -5.15 -13.95 -25.51
N ALA A 398 -5.93 -14.68 -24.70
CA ALA A 398 -7.31 -15.05 -25.03
C ALA A 398 -8.20 -13.81 -25.22
N GLU A 399 -8.02 -12.77 -24.42
CA GLU A 399 -8.73 -11.50 -24.60
C GLU A 399 -8.31 -10.79 -25.89
N ALA A 400 -7.02 -10.77 -26.22
CA ALA A 400 -6.51 -10.22 -27.48
C ALA A 400 -7.06 -10.96 -28.70
N GLU A 401 -7.14 -12.28 -28.65
CA GLU A 401 -7.73 -13.11 -29.71
C GLU A 401 -9.23 -12.83 -29.87
N ARG A 402 -9.99 -12.77 -28.76
CA ARG A 402 -11.41 -12.38 -28.78
C ARG A 402 -11.62 -10.99 -29.40
N ARG A 403 -10.77 -10.02 -29.06
CA ARG A 403 -10.81 -8.66 -29.64
C ARG A 403 -10.54 -8.70 -31.15
N ARG A 404 -9.58 -9.51 -31.62
CA ARG A 404 -9.29 -9.69 -33.05
C ARG A 404 -10.48 -10.32 -33.80
N LEU A 405 -11.11 -11.35 -33.25
CA LEU A 405 -12.29 -11.99 -33.86
C LEU A 405 -13.48 -11.04 -33.94
N ILE A 406 -13.73 -10.24 -32.89
CA ILE A 406 -14.77 -9.21 -32.91
C ILE A 406 -14.47 -8.18 -34.01
N GLU A 407 -13.24 -7.69 -34.11
CA GLU A 407 -12.83 -6.73 -35.14
C GLU A 407 -12.94 -7.31 -36.57
N GLU A 408 -12.52 -8.55 -36.78
CA GLU A 408 -12.65 -9.23 -38.07
C GLU A 408 -14.13 -9.45 -38.46
N SER A 409 -14.97 -9.85 -37.50
CA SER A 409 -16.41 -10.02 -37.73
C SER A 409 -17.08 -8.70 -38.11
N LYS A 410 -16.67 -7.58 -37.49
CA LYS A 410 -17.14 -6.23 -37.84
C LYS A 410 -16.72 -5.85 -39.26
N ARG A 411 -15.46 -6.10 -39.63
CA ARG A 411 -14.96 -5.84 -40.99
C ARG A 411 -15.70 -6.66 -42.05
N LYS A 412 -15.89 -7.96 -41.82
CA LYS A 412 -16.66 -8.84 -42.72
C LYS A 412 -18.13 -8.40 -42.85
N ALA A 413 -18.76 -7.98 -41.75
CA ALA A 413 -20.13 -7.46 -41.78
C ALA A 413 -20.22 -6.15 -42.58
N GLU A 414 -19.23 -5.26 -42.43
CA GLU A 414 -19.17 -4.01 -43.20
C GLU A 414 -18.95 -4.28 -44.71
N GLU A 415 -18.06 -5.21 -45.06
CA GLU A 415 -17.83 -5.62 -46.44
C GLU A 415 -19.08 -6.26 -47.06
N ARG A 416 -19.78 -7.14 -46.34
CA ARG A 416 -21.07 -7.70 -46.76
C ARG A 416 -22.10 -6.60 -47.01
N ARG A 417 -22.19 -5.61 -46.13
CA ARG A 417 -23.10 -4.46 -46.29
C ARG A 417 -22.77 -3.66 -47.56
N ARG A 418 -21.48 -3.44 -47.86
CA ARG A 418 -21.03 -2.76 -49.09
C ARG A 418 -21.34 -3.59 -50.34
N ALA A 419 -21.08 -4.89 -50.32
CA ALA A 419 -21.38 -5.79 -51.42
C ALA A 419 -22.88 -5.85 -51.72
N GLU A 420 -23.72 -5.90 -50.68
CA GLU A 420 -25.18 -5.86 -50.81
C GLU A 420 -25.64 -4.55 -51.46
N THR A 421 -25.09 -3.40 -51.05
CA THR A 421 -25.42 -2.11 -51.68
C THR A 421 -25.03 -2.06 -53.16
N LEU A 422 -23.85 -2.59 -53.52
CA LEU A 422 -23.40 -2.66 -54.91
C LEU A 422 -24.22 -3.63 -55.75
N ALA A 423 -24.61 -4.78 -55.19
CA ALA A 423 -25.45 -5.76 -55.88
C ALA A 423 -26.85 -5.19 -56.17
N LEU A 424 -27.43 -4.46 -55.21
CA LEU A 424 -28.72 -3.79 -55.38
C LEU A 424 -28.65 -2.71 -56.46
N GLU A 425 -27.56 -1.95 -56.54
CA GLU A 425 -27.33 -0.98 -57.62
C GLU A 425 -27.17 -1.66 -59.00
N ALA A 426 -26.39 -2.74 -59.07
CA ALA A 426 -26.19 -3.52 -60.29
C ALA A 426 -27.51 -4.15 -60.79
N GLU A 427 -28.35 -4.65 -59.89
CA GLU A 427 -29.67 -5.19 -60.23
C GLU A 427 -30.58 -4.09 -60.81
N GLN A 428 -30.58 -2.90 -60.21
CA GLN A 428 -31.32 -1.76 -60.73
C GLN A 428 -30.82 -1.35 -62.12
N ALA A 429 -29.51 -1.33 -62.33
CA ALA A 429 -28.90 -1.04 -63.64
C ALA A 429 -29.26 -2.10 -64.70
N ALA A 430 -29.18 -3.39 -64.35
CA ALA A 430 -29.56 -4.48 -65.24
C ALA A 430 -31.05 -4.42 -65.62
N LYS A 431 -31.95 -4.12 -64.67
CA LYS A 431 -33.38 -3.89 -64.95
C LYS A 431 -33.59 -2.71 -65.90
N ARG A 432 -32.83 -1.62 -65.77
CA ARG A 432 -32.88 -0.47 -66.70
C ARG A 432 -32.38 -0.86 -68.09
N ALA A 433 -31.26 -1.59 -68.18
CA ALA A 433 -30.69 -2.07 -69.45
C ALA A 433 -31.64 -3.06 -70.17
N ALA A 434 -32.22 -4.03 -69.46
CA ALA A 434 -33.18 -4.98 -70.03
C ALA A 434 -34.44 -4.29 -70.57
N LYS A 435 -34.95 -3.26 -69.87
CA LYS A 435 -36.06 -2.44 -70.39
C LYS A 435 -35.68 -1.67 -71.66
N ALA A 436 -34.45 -1.15 -71.74
CA ALA A 436 -33.95 -0.46 -72.94
C ALA A 436 -33.79 -1.42 -74.12
N GLU A 437 -33.23 -2.61 -73.90
CA GLU A 437 -33.05 -3.63 -74.92
C GLU A 437 -34.39 -4.15 -75.44
N ARG A 438 -35.37 -4.39 -74.56
CA ARG A 438 -36.74 -4.76 -74.97
C ARG A 438 -37.41 -3.68 -75.84
N LYS A 439 -37.16 -2.39 -75.56
CA LYS A 439 -37.65 -1.30 -76.41
C LYS A 439 -36.96 -1.30 -77.78
N LYS A 440 -35.65 -1.53 -77.82
CA LYS A 440 -34.85 -1.61 -79.06
C LYS A 440 -35.29 -2.78 -79.94
N GLN A 441 -35.49 -3.96 -79.37
CA GLN A 441 -35.99 -5.14 -80.09
C GLN A 441 -37.37 -4.91 -80.70
N ARG A 442 -38.30 -4.31 -79.94
CA ARG A 442 -39.63 -3.93 -80.45
C ARG A 442 -39.55 -2.92 -81.61
N ALA A 443 -38.60 -1.99 -81.57
CA ALA A 443 -38.40 -1.03 -82.66
C ALA A 443 -37.85 -1.71 -83.93
N ILE A 444 -36.90 -2.63 -83.77
CA ILE A 444 -36.34 -3.43 -84.88
C ILE A 444 -37.43 -4.30 -85.51
N GLU A 445 -38.26 -4.97 -84.69
CA GLU A 445 -39.35 -5.81 -85.16
C GLU A 445 -40.39 -5.01 -85.97
N ARG A 446 -40.76 -3.80 -85.50
CA ARG A 446 -41.63 -2.89 -86.26
C ARG A 446 -41.03 -2.51 -87.61
N CYS A 447 -39.74 -2.15 -87.64
CA CYS A 447 -39.05 -1.82 -88.89
C CYS A 447 -39.01 -3.00 -89.87
N LYS A 448 -38.84 -4.23 -89.35
CA LYS A 448 -38.89 -5.45 -90.16
C LYS A 448 -40.28 -5.69 -90.73
N GLN A 449 -41.34 -5.59 -89.91
CA GLN A 449 -42.72 -5.73 -90.36
C GLN A 449 -43.10 -4.72 -91.44
N GLU A 450 -42.64 -3.47 -91.31
CA GLU A 450 -42.84 -2.43 -92.32
C GLU A 450 -42.14 -2.77 -93.64
N LYS A 451 -40.88 -3.23 -93.58
CA LYS A 451 -40.14 -3.72 -94.77
C LYS A 451 -40.81 -4.93 -95.43
N ASP A 452 -41.29 -5.89 -94.65
CA ASP A 452 -41.97 -7.10 -95.16
C ASP A 452 -43.32 -6.73 -95.82
N SER A 453 -44.03 -5.74 -95.29
CA SER A 453 -45.25 -5.20 -95.89
C SER A 453 -44.97 -4.57 -97.26
N LEU A 454 -43.93 -3.73 -97.35
CA LEU A 454 -43.49 -3.14 -98.62
C LEU A 454 -43.07 -4.19 -99.64
N LEU A 455 -42.36 -5.24 -99.21
CA LEU A 455 -41.96 -6.34 -100.09
C LEU A 455 -43.17 -7.11 -100.62
N LYS A 456 -44.15 -7.43 -99.77
CA LYS A 456 -45.41 -8.06 -100.20
C LYS A 456 -46.18 -7.22 -101.22
N GLN A 457 -46.23 -5.91 -101.01
CA GLN A 457 -46.85 -4.98 -101.95
C GLN A 457 -46.13 -4.97 -103.30
N LYS A 458 -44.79 -5.00 -103.29
CA LYS A 458 -43.97 -5.12 -104.51
C LYS A 458 -44.24 -6.42 -105.26
N ILE A 459 -44.29 -7.56 -104.56
CA ILE A 459 -44.61 -8.87 -105.15
C ILE A 459 -46.00 -8.82 -105.80
N MET A 460 -47.02 -8.28 -105.14
CA MET A 460 -48.36 -8.14 -105.74
C MET A 460 -48.36 -7.29 -107.02
N LEU A 461 -47.60 -6.18 -107.03
CA LEU A 461 -47.49 -5.33 -108.22
C LEU A 461 -46.78 -6.06 -109.37
N ASP A 462 -45.74 -6.83 -109.07
CA ASP A 462 -45.00 -7.60 -110.07
C ASP A 462 -45.83 -8.80 -110.58
N GLU A 463 -46.59 -9.49 -109.72
CA GLU A 463 -47.56 -10.53 -110.10
C GLU A 463 -48.64 -9.97 -111.03
N ARG A 464 -49.18 -8.78 -110.72
CA ARG A 464 -50.15 -8.08 -111.57
C ARG A 464 -49.55 -7.72 -112.93
N ARG A 465 -48.31 -7.24 -112.96
CA ARG A 465 -47.57 -6.97 -114.21
C ARG A 465 -47.38 -8.24 -115.03
N ARG A 466 -46.99 -9.36 -114.40
CA ARG A 466 -46.86 -10.68 -115.04
C ARG A 466 -48.17 -11.14 -115.65
N LEU A 467 -49.28 -11.04 -114.91
CA LEU A 467 -50.62 -11.40 -115.40
C LEU A 467 -51.05 -10.52 -116.58
N LEU A 468 -50.79 -9.22 -116.53
CA LEU A 468 -51.06 -8.30 -117.64
C LEU A 468 -50.24 -8.65 -118.89
N ALA A 469 -48.97 -9.05 -118.71
CA ALA A 469 -48.12 -9.51 -119.81
C ALA A 469 -48.64 -10.83 -120.43
N MET A 470 -49.05 -11.80 -119.61
CA MET A 470 -49.66 -13.05 -120.09
C MET A 470 -50.93 -12.79 -120.90
N ARG A 471 -51.84 -11.95 -120.40
CA ARG A 471 -53.06 -11.56 -121.13
C ARG A 471 -52.76 -10.89 -122.47
N LYS A 472 -51.72 -10.04 -122.53
CA LYS A 472 -51.28 -9.44 -123.81
C LYS A 472 -50.83 -10.51 -124.80
N VAL A 473 -50.06 -11.50 -124.37
CA VAL A 473 -49.60 -12.61 -125.22
C VAL A 473 -50.79 -13.47 -125.68
N GLU A 474 -51.72 -13.78 -124.80
CA GLU A 474 -52.94 -14.53 -125.13
C GLU A 474 -53.83 -13.76 -126.11
N ALA A 475 -54.02 -12.45 -125.91
CA ALA A 475 -54.75 -11.61 -126.84
C ALA A 475 -54.10 -11.59 -128.23
N ILE A 476 -52.77 -11.49 -128.31
CA ILE A 476 -52.03 -11.59 -129.57
C ILE A 476 -52.27 -12.95 -130.24
N ARG A 477 -52.21 -14.07 -129.49
CA ARG A 477 -52.49 -15.41 -130.04
C ARG A 477 -53.90 -15.54 -130.58
N LEU A 478 -54.90 -15.03 -129.84
CA LEU A 478 -56.30 -15.04 -130.24
C LEU A 478 -56.54 -14.22 -131.52
N VAL A 479 -55.98 -13.01 -131.58
CA VAL A 479 -56.04 -12.15 -132.77
C VAL A 479 -55.36 -12.83 -133.96
N THR A 480 -54.19 -13.43 -133.76
CA THR A 480 -53.46 -14.17 -134.81
C THR A 480 -54.26 -15.36 -135.33
N PHE A 481 -54.94 -16.09 -134.43
CA PHE A 481 -55.82 -17.21 -134.80
C PHE A 481 -57.04 -16.75 -135.60
N LEU A 482 -57.69 -15.66 -135.18
CA LEU A 482 -58.83 -15.09 -135.90
C LEU A 482 -58.41 -14.61 -137.31
N PHE A 483 -57.26 -13.95 -137.45
CA PHE A 483 -56.73 -13.56 -138.76
C PHE A 483 -56.48 -14.76 -139.68
N LYS A 484 -55.90 -15.86 -139.18
CA LYS A 484 -55.73 -17.10 -139.95
C LYS A 484 -57.06 -17.70 -140.39
N ARG A 485 -58.10 -17.65 -139.55
CA ARG A 485 -59.43 -18.20 -139.87
C ARG A 485 -60.21 -17.35 -140.86
N ILE A 486 -60.07 -16.02 -140.82
CA ILE A 486 -60.67 -15.11 -141.81
C ILE A 486 -60.04 -15.29 -143.20
N GLN A 487 -58.73 -15.57 -143.27
CA GLN A 487 -58.07 -15.88 -144.55
C GLN A 487 -58.57 -17.18 -145.22
N LEU A 488 -59.11 -18.13 -144.44
CA LEU A 488 -59.65 -19.39 -144.95
C LEU A 488 -61.11 -19.32 -145.44
N LEU A 489 -61.83 -18.22 -145.16
CA LEU A 489 -63.23 -18.01 -145.57
C LEU A 489 -63.40 -17.15 -146.84
N ARG A 490 -62.32 -16.85 -147.56
CA ARG A 490 -62.33 -16.25 -148.91
C ARG A 490 -61.71 -17.22 -149.92
N ARG A 491 -62.46 -18.23 -150.35
CA ARG A 491 -62.33 -18.90 -151.65
C ARG A 491 -63.58 -19.71 -151.95
#